data_AF-A0A2I0SUE0-F1
#
_entry.id   AF-A0A2I0SUE0-F1
#
_cell.length_a   1.000
_cell.length_b   1.000
_cell.length_c   1.000
_cell.angle_alpha   90.00
_cell.angle_beta   90.00
_cell.angle_gamma   90.00
#
_symmetry.space_group_name_H-M   'P 1'
#
loop_
_entity.id
_entity.type
_entity.pdbx_description
1 polymer ?
#
loop_
_entity_poly.entity_id
_entity_poly.type
_entity_poly.pdbx_seq_one_letter_code
_entity_poly.pdbx_strand_id
1 'polypeptide(L)'
;MARRTGCRAFDFERADERAAMGHLLGLIVERDQADSPSAPPLMLSALVNYLDANDAGPGFYQLAKELQLLPMSASKDEKFSFWIQQMNRLYERHGARPAVT
;
A
#
# COMPACT_ATOMS: atom_id res chain seq x y z
N MET A 1 -4.22 -4.86 -16.84
CA MET A 1 -3.52 -3.56 -16.97
C MET A 1 -2.67 -3.54 -18.24
N ALA A 2 -1.52 -4.22 -18.31
CA ALA A 2 -0.64 -4.24 -19.49
C ALA A 2 -1.34 -4.52 -20.83
N ARG A 3 -2.16 -5.58 -20.92
CA ARG A 3 -2.93 -5.91 -22.14
C ARG A 3 -3.93 -4.84 -22.58
N ARG A 4 -4.44 -4.03 -21.63
CA ARG A 4 -5.44 -2.99 -21.89
C ARG A 4 -4.81 -1.64 -22.22
N THR A 5 -3.61 -1.37 -21.70
CA THR A 5 -2.93 -0.07 -21.86
C THR A 5 -1.80 -0.12 -22.89
N GLY A 6 -1.40 -1.31 -23.36
CA GLY A 6 -0.23 -1.49 -24.23
C GLY A 6 1.11 -1.26 -23.50
N CYS A 7 1.08 -0.93 -22.21
CA CYS A 7 2.29 -0.76 -21.42
C CYS A 7 2.94 -2.12 -21.12
N ARG A 8 4.27 -2.15 -21.08
CA ARG A 8 5.03 -3.31 -20.61
C ARG A 8 4.61 -3.66 -19.18
N ALA A 9 4.42 -4.95 -18.90
CA ALA A 9 4.22 -5.42 -17.54
C ALA A 9 5.51 -5.27 -16.72
N PHE A 10 5.37 -5.11 -15.41
CA PHE A 10 6.50 -5.27 -14.50
C PHE A 10 6.93 -6.74 -14.47
N ASP A 11 8.23 -6.95 -14.56
CA ASP A 11 8.92 -8.23 -14.35
C ASP A 11 9.37 -8.32 -12.89
N PHE A 12 8.58 -8.99 -12.08
CA PHE A 12 8.82 -9.11 -10.65
C PHE A 12 9.97 -10.06 -10.29
N GLU A 13 10.59 -10.75 -11.25
CA GLU A 13 11.85 -11.48 -11.01
C GLU A 13 13.03 -10.52 -10.85
N ARG A 14 12.93 -9.31 -11.42
CA ARG A 14 13.98 -8.30 -11.35
C ARG A 14 13.82 -7.37 -10.15
N ALA A 15 14.93 -7.17 -9.42
CA ALA A 15 14.93 -6.37 -8.20
C ALA A 15 14.64 -4.88 -8.44
N ASP A 16 15.15 -4.32 -9.54
CA ASP A 16 14.90 -2.94 -9.94
C ASP A 16 13.44 -2.69 -10.30
N GLU A 17 12.78 -3.64 -10.94
CA GLU A 17 11.35 -3.55 -11.26
C GLU A 17 10.45 -3.69 -10.04
N ARG A 18 10.84 -4.54 -9.07
CA ARG A 18 10.18 -4.57 -7.75
C ARG A 18 10.32 -3.23 -7.02
N ALA A 19 11.50 -2.61 -7.07
CA ALA A 19 11.72 -1.29 -6.50
C ALA A 19 10.89 -0.20 -7.21
N ALA A 20 10.79 -0.26 -8.53
CA ALA A 20 9.97 0.66 -9.32
C ALA A 20 8.48 0.56 -8.97
N MET A 21 7.96 -0.66 -8.77
CA MET A 21 6.59 -0.84 -8.29
C MET A 21 6.41 -0.25 -6.88
N GLY A 22 7.36 -0.50 -5.97
CA GLY A 22 7.34 0.08 -4.62
C GLY A 22 7.32 1.61 -4.65
N HIS A 23 8.13 2.22 -5.50
CA HIS A 23 8.16 3.67 -5.69
C HIS A 23 6.83 4.22 -6.24
N LEU A 24 6.25 3.56 -7.26
CA LEU A 24 4.95 3.95 -7.81
C LEU A 24 3.85 3.91 -6.74
N LEU A 25 3.85 2.87 -5.90
CA LEU A 25 2.89 2.76 -4.79
C LEU A 25 3.09 3.88 -3.76
N GLY A 26 4.33 4.29 -3.49
CA GLY A 26 4.63 5.46 -2.66
C GLY A 26 4.03 6.76 -3.22
N LEU A 27 4.25 7.02 -4.50
CA LEU A 27 3.67 8.19 -5.19
C LEU A 27 2.13 8.20 -5.14
N ILE A 28 1.49 7.03 -5.24
CA ILE A 28 0.04 6.90 -5.12
C ILE A 28 -0.42 7.27 -3.70
N VAL A 29 0.29 6.82 -2.66
CA VAL A 29 -0.02 7.16 -1.26
C VAL A 29 0.13 8.65 -1.00
N GLU A 30 1.22 9.26 -1.46
CA GLU A 30 1.45 10.70 -1.34
C GLU A 30 0.33 11.50 -2.00
N ARG A 31 -0.05 11.10 -3.22
CA ARG A 31 -1.12 11.76 -3.97
C ARG A 31 -2.49 11.58 -3.32
N ASP A 32 -2.84 10.36 -2.87
CA ASP A 32 -4.10 10.10 -2.17
C ASP A 32 -4.21 10.93 -0.89
N GLN A 33 -3.13 11.05 -0.12
CA GLN A 33 -3.12 11.86 1.09
C GLN A 33 -3.25 13.37 0.78
N ALA A 34 -2.75 13.83 -0.37
CA ALA A 34 -2.95 15.21 -0.82
C ALA A 34 -4.40 15.46 -1.28
N ASP A 35 -4.98 14.51 -2.02
CA ASP A 35 -6.34 14.62 -2.57
C ASP A 35 -7.43 14.33 -1.51
N SER A 36 -7.15 13.49 -0.53
CA SER A 36 -8.08 13.01 0.51
C SER A 36 -7.37 12.79 1.85
N PRO A 37 -7.05 13.88 2.58
CA PRO A 37 -6.26 13.81 3.81
C PRO A 37 -6.87 12.90 4.89
N SER A 38 -5.99 12.19 5.59
CA SER A 38 -6.32 11.42 6.80
C SER A 38 -5.30 11.65 7.91
N ALA A 39 -5.76 11.49 9.16
CA ALA A 39 -4.91 11.46 10.35
C ALA A 39 -5.23 10.21 11.20
N PRO A 40 -4.30 9.25 11.37
CA PRO A 40 -3.03 9.14 10.65
C PRO A 40 -3.26 8.83 9.15
N PRO A 41 -2.29 9.16 8.27
CA PRO A 41 -2.34 8.87 6.84
C PRO A 41 -2.74 7.43 6.52
N LEU A 42 -3.54 7.26 5.48
CA LEU A 42 -3.89 5.96 4.92
C LEU A 42 -2.99 5.64 3.74
N MET A 43 -2.55 4.38 3.69
CA MET A 43 -1.65 3.90 2.67
C MET A 43 -2.38 2.90 1.78
N LEU A 44 -2.91 3.33 0.62
CA LEU A 44 -3.58 2.44 -0.34
C LEU A 44 -2.74 1.21 -0.73
N SER A 45 -1.42 1.33 -0.64
CA SER A 45 -0.48 0.22 -0.83
C SER A 45 -0.65 -0.94 0.15
N ALA A 46 -1.36 -0.75 1.27
CA ALA A 46 -1.73 -1.81 2.21
C ALA A 46 -2.63 -2.90 1.58
N LEU A 47 -3.38 -2.56 0.53
CA LEU A 47 -4.25 -3.49 -0.19
C LEU A 47 -3.49 -4.41 -1.15
N VAL A 48 -2.20 -4.14 -1.38
CA VAL A 48 -1.37 -4.90 -2.33
C VAL A 48 -0.61 -5.98 -1.58
N ASN A 49 -1.02 -7.24 -1.82
CA ASN A 49 -0.36 -8.42 -1.26
C ASN A 49 0.47 -9.13 -2.33
N TYR A 50 1.56 -9.77 -1.91
CA TYR A 50 2.26 -10.72 -2.75
C TYR A 50 1.39 -11.95 -2.97
N LEU A 51 1.38 -12.50 -4.19
CA LEU A 51 0.56 -13.68 -4.53
C LEU A 51 0.90 -14.90 -3.66
N ASP A 52 2.15 -15.01 -3.22
CA ASP A 52 2.65 -16.15 -2.44
C ASP A 52 2.77 -15.84 -0.94
N ALA A 53 2.24 -14.71 -0.46
CA ALA A 53 2.31 -14.33 0.96
C ALA A 53 0.99 -13.75 1.48
N ASN A 54 0.64 -14.12 2.71
CA ASN A 54 -0.49 -13.54 3.44
C ASN A 54 -0.06 -12.36 4.32
N ASP A 55 0.79 -11.47 3.77
CA ASP A 55 1.33 -10.29 4.44
C ASP A 55 1.53 -9.16 3.43
N ALA A 56 1.52 -7.92 3.92
CA ALA A 56 1.95 -6.79 3.14
C ALA A 56 3.43 -6.92 2.76
N GLY A 57 3.77 -6.35 1.62
CA GLY A 57 5.14 -6.36 1.12
C GLY A 57 6.15 -5.61 1.99
N PRO A 58 7.45 -5.96 1.96
CA PRO A 58 8.48 -5.20 2.67
C PRO A 58 8.53 -3.73 2.25
N GLY A 59 8.18 -3.41 1.00
CA GLY A 59 8.08 -2.02 0.52
C GLY A 59 7.00 -1.20 1.23
N PHE A 60 5.87 -1.81 1.61
CA PHE A 60 4.82 -1.15 2.38
C PHE A 60 5.33 -0.74 3.77
N TYR A 61 5.97 -1.68 4.48
CA TYR A 61 6.53 -1.41 5.80
C TYR A 61 7.69 -0.41 5.77
N GLN A 62 8.49 -0.42 4.71
CA GLN A 62 9.57 0.53 4.53
C GLN A 62 9.02 1.95 4.33
N LEU A 63 8.03 2.12 3.45
CA LEU A 63 7.36 3.40 3.25
C LEU A 63 6.68 3.91 4.53
N ALA A 64 6.03 3.01 5.28
CA ALA A 64 5.39 3.38 6.55
C ALA A 64 6.40 3.95 7.57
N LYS A 65 7.64 3.44 7.57
CA LYS A 65 8.73 3.95 8.41
C LYS A 65 9.24 5.31 7.93
N GLU A 66 9.38 5.49 6.62
CA GLU A 66 9.79 6.76 6.02
C GLU A 66 8.78 7.87 6.30
N LEU A 67 7.49 7.53 6.27
CA LEU A 67 6.38 8.41 6.65
C LEU A 67 6.19 8.55 8.16
N GLN A 68 7.05 7.93 8.98
CA GLN A 68 6.99 7.93 10.45
C GLN A 68 5.67 7.38 11.04
N LEU A 69 4.95 6.57 10.27
CA LEU A 69 3.72 5.88 10.69
C LEU A 69 4.02 4.59 11.47
N LEU A 70 5.21 4.04 11.26
CA LEU A 70 5.70 2.84 11.92
C LEU A 70 7.12 3.07 12.46
N PRO A 71 7.44 2.64 13.70
CA PRO A 71 8.80 2.76 14.23
C PRO A 71 9.84 2.02 13.38
N MET A 72 11.04 2.58 13.27
CA MET A 72 12.17 1.92 12.59
C MET A 72 12.49 0.54 13.18
N SER A 73 12.33 0.40 14.51
CA SER A 73 12.54 -0.81 15.28
C SER A 73 11.32 -1.74 15.36
N ALA A 74 10.24 -1.47 14.62
CA ALA A 74 9.00 -2.24 14.72
C ALA A 74 9.23 -3.75 14.52
N SER A 75 8.77 -4.51 15.50
CA SER A 75 8.70 -5.97 15.53
C SER A 75 7.74 -6.52 14.46
N LYS A 76 7.73 -7.84 14.30
CA LYS A 76 6.80 -8.51 13.37
C LYS A 76 5.33 -8.28 13.77
N ASP A 77 5.03 -8.35 15.06
CA ASP A 77 3.66 -8.19 15.56
C ASP A 77 3.17 -6.75 15.42
N GLU A 78 4.05 -5.76 15.63
CA GLU A 78 3.73 -4.35 15.40
C GLU A 78 3.48 -4.05 13.92
N LYS A 79 4.29 -4.62 13.02
CA LYS A 79 4.06 -4.55 11.56
C LYS A 79 2.71 -5.13 11.18
N PHE A 80 2.42 -6.35 11.63
CA PHE A 80 1.17 -7.02 11.32
C PHE A 80 -0.04 -6.24 11.84
N SER A 81 0.01 -5.79 13.10
CA SER A 81 -1.05 -4.98 13.71
C SER A 81 -1.27 -3.66 12.96
N PHE A 82 -0.19 -2.99 12.57
CA PHE A 82 -0.25 -1.77 11.75
C PHE A 82 -0.90 -2.03 10.39
N TRP A 83 -0.54 -3.12 9.72
CA TRP A 83 -1.12 -3.48 8.43
C TRP A 83 -2.63 -3.76 8.53
N ILE A 84 -3.05 -4.54 9.53
CA ILE A 84 -4.49 -4.81 9.79
C ILE A 84 -5.24 -3.50 10.06
N GLN A 85 -4.66 -2.58 10.85
CA GLN A 85 -5.28 -1.28 11.11
C GLN A 85 -5.45 -0.45 9.82
N GLN A 86 -4.45 -0.43 8.95
CA GLN A 86 -4.53 0.27 7.66
C GLN A 86 -5.61 -0.35 6.76
N MET A 87 -5.65 -1.69 6.67
CA MET A 87 -6.68 -2.41 5.92
C MET A 87 -8.10 -2.08 6.39
N ASN A 88 -8.36 -2.15 7.69
CA ASN A 88 -9.69 -1.86 8.24
C ASN A 88 -10.13 -0.43 7.93
N ARG A 89 -9.26 0.56 8.11
CA ARG A 89 -9.58 1.97 7.83
C ARG A 89 -9.78 2.24 6.33
N LEU A 90 -9.07 1.52 5.46
CA LEU A 90 -9.30 1.59 4.01
C LEU A 90 -10.66 0.99 3.64
N TYR A 91 -11.05 -0.13 4.26
CA TYR A 91 -12.39 -0.70 4.09
C TYR A 91 -13.48 0.21 4.65
N GLU A 92 -13.27 0.90 5.76
CA GLU A 92 -14.22 1.89 6.26
C GLU A 92 -14.39 3.06 5.26
N ARG A 93 -13.28 3.55 4.69
CA ARG A 93 -13.29 4.66 3.73
C ARG A 93 -13.94 4.29 2.39
N HIS A 94 -13.64 3.10 1.84
CA HIS A 94 -14.02 2.73 0.47
C HIS A 94 -15.05 1.60 0.37
N GLY A 95 -15.28 0.85 1.45
CA GLY A 95 -16.19 -0.29 1.50
C GLY A 95 -17.65 0.08 1.69
N ALA A 96 -17.96 1.35 2.02
CA ALA A 96 -19.31 1.87 1.95
C ALA A 96 -19.75 1.93 0.47
N ARG A 97 -20.49 0.91 0.04
CA ARG A 97 -21.17 0.88 -1.26
C ARG A 97 -22.03 2.15 -1.39
N PRO A 98 -21.99 2.89 -2.52
CA PRO A 98 -22.94 3.97 -2.71
C PRO A 98 -24.35 3.37 -2.59
N ALA A 99 -25.23 3.99 -1.81
CA ALA A 99 -26.65 3.67 -1.90
C ALA A 99 -27.03 3.87 -3.36
N VAL A 100 -27.41 2.78 -4.03
CA VAL A 100 -28.01 2.86 -5.36
C VAL A 100 -29.31 3.61 -5.16
N THR A 101 -29.33 4.88 -5.55
CA THR A 101 -30.53 5.71 -5.60
C THR A 101 -31.13 5.61 -7.00
#